data_AF-A0A537RJP7-F1
#
_entry.id   AF-A0A537RJP7-F1
#
_cell.length_a   1.000
_cell.length_b   1.000
_cell.length_c   1.000
_cell.angle_alpha   90.00
_cell.angle_beta   90.00
_cell.angle_gamma   90.00
#
_symmetry.space_group_name_H-M   'P 1'
#
loop_
_entity.id
_entity.type
_entity.pdbx_description
1 polymer ?
#
loop_
_entity_poly.entity_id
_entity_poly.type
_entity_poly.pdbx_seq_one_letter_code
_entity_poly.pdbx_strand_id
1 'polypeptide(L)'
;MSTQLSRLANGLRVVSHHMPHLETVSLGVWVATGARHEQEDEHGISHLLEHMAFKGTERRSATDIAEEIEAVGGELNAATSLETTAYFARILKGDIGIALDILADILQIPRYAQDELEREREVILQEIAATRDSPDEIAY
;
A
#
# COMPACT_ATOMS: atom_id res chain seq x y z
N MET A 1 11.23 -26.82 -1.39
CA MET A 1 10.54 -25.59 -1.85
C MET A 1 11.39 -24.42 -1.44
N SER A 2 12.03 -23.74 -2.39
CA SER A 2 12.95 -22.63 -2.11
C SER A 2 12.34 -21.33 -2.63
N THR A 3 12.53 -20.26 -1.86
CA THR A 3 12.28 -18.90 -2.32
C THR A 3 13.09 -18.61 -3.58
N GLN A 4 12.46 -18.07 -4.60
CA GLN A 4 13.11 -17.65 -5.85
C GLN A 4 13.25 -16.14 -5.87
N LEU A 5 14.44 -15.65 -6.23
CA LEU A 5 14.73 -14.25 -6.45
C LEU A 5 15.05 -14.04 -7.93
N SER A 6 14.28 -13.20 -8.58
CA SER A 6 14.53 -12.72 -9.94
C SER A 6 14.74 -11.21 -9.94
N ARG A 7 15.49 -10.70 -10.93
CA ARG A 7 15.70 -9.26 -11.12
C ARG A 7 15.31 -8.87 -12.53
N LEU A 8 14.41 -7.89 -12.64
CA LEU A 8 14.00 -7.33 -13.93
C LEU A 8 15.05 -6.37 -14.48
N ALA A 9 14.95 -6.05 -15.77
CA ALA A 9 15.89 -5.16 -16.45
C ALA A 9 15.93 -3.73 -15.86
N ASN A 10 14.80 -3.27 -15.30
CA ASN A 10 14.70 -1.98 -14.59
C ASN A 10 15.27 -2.02 -13.16
N GLY A 11 15.81 -3.17 -12.73
CA GLY A 11 16.40 -3.36 -11.42
C GLY A 11 15.43 -3.83 -10.33
N LEU A 12 14.12 -3.87 -10.58
CA LEU A 12 13.11 -4.37 -9.64
C LEU A 12 13.39 -5.83 -9.28
N ARG A 13 13.32 -6.13 -7.98
CA ARG A 13 13.52 -7.48 -7.44
C ARG A 13 12.17 -8.13 -7.22
N VAL A 14 11.99 -9.33 -7.75
CA VAL A 14 10.78 -10.15 -7.57
C VAL A 14 11.16 -11.35 -6.74
N VAL A 15 10.55 -11.45 -5.55
CA VAL A 15 10.71 -12.58 -4.64
C VAL A 15 9.44 -13.40 -4.65
N SER A 16 9.53 -14.69 -4.97
CA SER A 16 8.37 -15.59 -4.99
C SER A 16 8.63 -16.85 -4.18
N HIS A 17 7.58 -17.33 -3.51
CA HIS A 17 7.60 -18.58 -2.78
C HIS A 17 6.33 -19.38 -3.11
N HIS A 18 6.47 -20.43 -3.93
CA HIS A 18 5.33 -21.18 -4.41
C HIS A 18 4.90 -22.27 -3.41
N MET A 19 3.65 -22.17 -2.94
CA MET A 19 3.02 -23.10 -2.01
C MET A 19 1.80 -23.76 -2.68
N PRO A 20 1.97 -24.93 -3.34
CA PRO A 20 0.94 -25.51 -4.21
C PRO A 20 -0.35 -25.94 -3.48
N HIS A 21 -0.29 -26.07 -2.15
CA HIS A 21 -1.41 -26.49 -1.29
C HIS A 21 -2.27 -25.31 -0.79
N LEU A 22 -1.90 -24.06 -1.12
CA LEU A 22 -2.69 -22.88 -0.81
C LEU A 22 -3.55 -22.48 -2.01
N GLU A 23 -4.80 -22.08 -1.72
CA GLU A 23 -5.74 -21.51 -2.69
C GLU A 23 -5.83 -19.98 -2.58
N THR A 24 -4.94 -19.38 -1.80
CA THR A 24 -4.77 -17.94 -1.64
C THR A 24 -3.37 -17.51 -2.02
N VAL A 25 -3.22 -16.22 -2.32
CA VAL A 25 -1.95 -15.58 -2.62
C VAL A 25 -1.83 -14.30 -1.82
N SER A 26 -0.66 -14.09 -1.23
CA SER A 26 -0.24 -12.78 -0.72
C SER A 26 0.79 -12.21 -1.68
N LEU A 27 0.57 -10.97 -2.11
CA LEU A 27 1.45 -10.22 -2.99
C LEU A 27 1.60 -8.81 -2.46
N GLY A 28 2.71 -8.18 -2.75
CA GLY A 28 2.93 -6.80 -2.34
C GLY A 28 4.18 -6.20 -2.95
N VAL A 29 4.30 -4.90 -2.78
CA VAL A 29 5.43 -4.09 -3.19
C VAL A 29 6.00 -3.42 -1.94
N TRP A 30 7.30 -3.65 -1.70
CA TRP A 30 8.05 -3.03 -0.62
C TRP A 30 9.00 -2.00 -1.21
N VAL A 31 8.79 -0.75 -0.82
CA VAL A 31 9.63 0.38 -1.19
C VAL A 31 10.56 0.68 -0.01
N ALA A 32 11.85 0.77 -0.28
CA ALA A 32 12.87 1.10 0.71
C ALA A 32 12.91 2.63 0.96
N THR A 33 11.78 3.18 1.37
CA THR A 33 11.59 4.57 1.80
C THR A 33 10.61 4.60 2.95
N GLY A 34 10.60 5.68 3.73
CA GLY A 34 9.75 5.84 4.90
C GLY A 34 10.09 7.15 5.60
N ALA A 35 9.54 7.38 6.80
CA ALA A 35 9.68 8.67 7.51
C ALA A 35 11.13 9.13 7.71
N ARG A 36 12.10 8.21 7.82
CA ARG A 36 13.53 8.52 7.95
C ARG A 36 14.11 9.24 6.72
N HIS A 37 13.51 9.04 5.56
CA HIS A 37 14.02 9.53 4.28
C HIS A 37 13.42 10.88 3.88
N GLU A 38 12.53 11.42 4.71
CA GLU A 38 11.84 12.70 4.47
C GLU A 38 12.78 13.88 4.75
N GLN A 39 12.56 14.98 4.03
CA GLN A 39 13.16 16.26 4.37
C GLN A 39 12.37 16.92 5.51
N GLU A 40 13.00 17.89 6.18
CA GLU A 40 12.42 18.57 7.34
C GLU A 40 11.09 19.29 7.02
N ASP A 41 10.93 19.76 5.79
CA ASP A 41 9.72 20.40 5.28
C ASP A 41 8.70 19.42 4.66
N GLU A 42 9.02 18.13 4.63
CA GLU A 42 8.21 17.06 4.06
C GLU A 42 7.77 16.02 5.11
N HIS A 43 8.01 16.25 6.40
CA HIS A 43 7.67 15.29 7.45
C HIS A 43 6.19 14.87 7.41
N GLY A 44 5.97 13.55 7.34
CA GLY A 44 4.67 12.91 7.19
C GLY A 44 4.26 12.61 5.75
N ILE A 45 5.05 13.01 4.75
CA ILE A 45 4.71 12.79 3.33
C ILE A 45 4.60 11.30 2.98
N SER A 46 5.42 10.44 3.57
CA SER A 46 5.39 8.99 3.30
C SER A 46 4.05 8.38 3.72
N HIS A 47 3.59 8.75 4.92
CA HIS A 47 2.30 8.30 5.45
C HIS A 47 1.13 8.91 4.67
N LEU A 48 1.22 10.19 4.31
CA LEU A 48 0.20 10.84 3.49
C LEU A 48 0.09 10.20 2.09
N LEU A 49 1.21 9.90 1.44
CA LEU A 49 1.23 9.23 0.14
C LEU A 49 0.70 7.80 0.21
N GLU A 50 0.91 7.11 1.33
CA GLU A 50 0.32 5.81 1.61
C GLU A 50 -1.21 5.89 1.60
N HIS A 51 -1.80 6.79 2.41
CA HIS A 51 -3.25 7.03 2.43
C HIS A 51 -3.80 7.39 1.04
N MET A 52 -3.12 8.33 0.38
CA MET A 52 -3.58 8.86 -0.89
C MET A 52 -3.50 7.85 -2.05
N ALA A 53 -2.65 6.82 -1.96
CA ALA A 53 -2.56 5.78 -2.97
C ALA A 53 -3.91 5.06 -3.20
N PHE A 54 -4.75 4.99 -2.17
CA PHE A 54 -6.06 4.34 -2.23
C PHE A 54 -7.19 5.27 -2.69
N LYS A 55 -6.94 6.57 -2.81
CA LYS A 55 -7.98 7.57 -3.10
C LYS A 55 -8.24 7.76 -4.60
N GLY A 56 -7.77 6.83 -5.40
CA GLY A 56 -8.02 6.77 -6.84
C GLY A 56 -6.78 7.03 -7.69
N THR A 57 -6.85 6.50 -8.89
CA THR A 57 -5.81 6.56 -9.92
C THR A 57 -6.36 7.24 -11.16
N GLU A 58 -5.56 7.37 -12.21
CA GLU A 58 -6.07 7.83 -13.50
C GLU A 58 -7.15 6.88 -14.06
N ARG A 59 -7.08 5.58 -13.76
CA ARG A 59 -7.95 4.52 -14.30
C ARG A 59 -9.14 4.16 -13.39
N ARG A 60 -9.00 4.32 -12.07
CA ARG A 60 -9.96 3.81 -11.08
C ARG A 60 -10.27 4.87 -10.02
N SER A 61 -11.53 4.98 -9.61
CA SER A 61 -11.88 5.73 -8.39
C SER A 61 -11.50 4.95 -7.13
N ALA A 62 -11.53 5.60 -5.96
CA ALA A 62 -11.33 4.91 -4.68
C ALA A 62 -12.35 3.77 -4.48
N THR A 63 -13.61 4.00 -4.87
CA THR A 63 -14.68 2.99 -4.81
C THR A 63 -14.40 1.83 -5.75
N ASP A 64 -13.97 2.09 -6.98
CA ASP A 64 -13.64 1.01 -7.93
C ASP A 64 -12.51 0.12 -7.38
N ILE A 65 -11.47 0.71 -6.77
CA ILE A 65 -10.36 -0.03 -6.16
C ILE A 65 -10.88 -0.96 -5.05
N ALA A 66 -11.73 -0.45 -4.16
CA ALA A 66 -12.31 -1.23 -3.07
C ALA A 66 -13.23 -2.35 -3.60
N GLU A 67 -14.17 -2.01 -4.47
CA GLU A 67 -15.15 -2.96 -5.01
C GLU A 67 -14.50 -4.06 -5.84
N GLU A 68 -13.47 -3.76 -6.65
CA GLU A 68 -12.79 -4.75 -7.49
C GLU A 68 -12.02 -5.78 -6.65
N ILE A 69 -11.40 -5.36 -5.54
CA ILE A 69 -10.73 -6.27 -4.59
C ILE A 69 -11.76 -7.07 -3.76
N GLU A 70 -12.81 -6.42 -3.27
CA GLU A 70 -13.85 -7.07 -2.46
C GLU A 70 -14.65 -8.09 -3.27
N ALA A 71 -14.91 -7.83 -4.55
CA ALA A 71 -15.65 -8.72 -5.44
C ALA A 71 -15.01 -10.11 -5.61
N VAL A 72 -13.69 -10.20 -5.40
CA VAL A 72 -12.90 -11.44 -5.46
C VAL A 72 -12.54 -11.97 -4.06
N GLY A 73 -13.16 -11.41 -3.02
CA GLY A 73 -12.92 -11.78 -1.62
C GLY A 73 -11.51 -11.43 -1.14
N GLY A 74 -10.86 -10.48 -1.80
CA GLY A 74 -9.53 -10.02 -1.45
C GLY A 74 -9.56 -8.94 -0.37
N GLU A 75 -8.38 -8.66 0.16
CA GLU A 75 -8.08 -7.49 1.00
C GLU A 75 -6.85 -6.79 0.42
N LEU A 76 -6.84 -5.47 0.47
CA LEU A 76 -5.74 -4.62 0.05
C LEU A 76 -5.42 -3.68 1.20
N ASN A 77 -4.13 -3.52 1.51
CA ASN A 77 -3.69 -2.70 2.63
C ASN A 77 -2.29 -2.12 2.36
N ALA A 78 -1.88 -1.17 3.19
CA ALA A 78 -0.54 -0.63 3.19
C ALA A 78 -0.04 -0.39 4.61
N ALA A 79 1.26 -0.12 4.72
CA ALA A 79 1.88 0.30 5.96
C ALA A 79 3.14 1.10 5.69
N THR A 80 3.28 2.22 6.39
CA THR A 80 4.48 3.05 6.39
C THR A 80 5.23 2.91 7.71
N SER A 81 6.56 2.81 7.62
CA SER A 81 7.47 2.78 8.77
C SER A 81 8.58 3.82 8.59
N LEU A 82 9.59 3.78 9.45
CA LEU A 82 10.75 4.67 9.37
C LEU A 82 11.53 4.45 8.06
N GLU A 83 11.73 3.20 7.65
CA GLU A 83 12.62 2.88 6.51
C GLU A 83 11.93 2.17 5.35
N THR A 84 10.67 1.78 5.51
CA THR A 84 9.94 0.99 4.52
C THR A 84 8.48 1.42 4.41
N THR A 85 7.97 1.46 3.19
CA THR A 85 6.54 1.55 2.87
C THR A 85 6.15 0.31 2.07
N ALA A 86 5.08 -0.36 2.50
CA ALA A 86 4.60 -1.58 1.87
C ALA A 86 3.16 -1.41 1.41
N TYR A 87 2.84 -1.88 0.21
CA TYR A 87 1.48 -1.99 -0.32
C TYR A 87 1.24 -3.45 -0.68
N PHE A 88 0.22 -4.08 -0.13
CA PHE A 88 0.05 -5.52 -0.25
C PHE A 88 -1.42 -5.92 -0.33
N ALA A 89 -1.65 -7.05 -0.98
CA ALA A 89 -2.96 -7.65 -1.13
C ALA A 89 -2.92 -9.12 -0.71
N ARG A 90 -4.04 -9.61 -0.21
CA ARG A 90 -4.31 -11.04 -0.08
C ARG A 90 -5.56 -11.37 -0.88
N ILE A 91 -5.47 -12.37 -1.74
CA ILE A 91 -6.50 -12.69 -2.72
C ILE A 91 -6.58 -14.20 -2.96
N LEU A 92 -7.62 -14.65 -3.66
CA LEU A 92 -7.72 -16.02 -4.16
C LEU A 92 -6.72 -16.25 -5.31
N LYS A 93 -6.21 -17.49 -5.43
CA LYS A 93 -5.19 -17.88 -6.41
C LYS A 93 -5.60 -17.63 -7.87
N GLY A 94 -6.90 -17.63 -8.18
CA GLY A 94 -7.41 -17.34 -9.52
C GLY A 94 -7.26 -15.88 -9.95
N ASP A 95 -7.14 -14.96 -8.99
CA ASP A 95 -7.37 -13.53 -9.21
C ASP A 95 -6.12 -12.67 -9.01
N ILE A 96 -4.93 -13.30 -8.98
CA ILE A 96 -3.63 -12.63 -8.80
C ILE A 96 -3.45 -11.45 -9.78
N GLY A 97 -3.94 -11.61 -11.02
CA GLY A 97 -3.84 -10.58 -12.05
C GLY A 97 -4.55 -9.27 -11.67
N ILE A 98 -5.68 -9.37 -10.97
CA ILE A 98 -6.46 -8.21 -10.51
C ILE A 98 -5.67 -7.45 -9.45
N ALA A 99 -5.22 -8.14 -8.41
CA ALA A 99 -4.45 -7.51 -7.34
C ALA A 99 -3.12 -6.91 -7.85
N LEU A 100 -2.46 -7.54 -8.82
CA LEU A 100 -1.24 -7.01 -9.41
C LEU A 100 -1.50 -5.75 -10.25
N ASP A 101 -2.58 -5.72 -11.04
CA ASP A 101 -2.95 -4.53 -11.83
C ASP A 101 -3.34 -3.36 -10.92
N ILE A 102 -4.07 -3.63 -9.83
CA ILE A 102 -4.44 -2.60 -8.84
C ILE A 102 -3.20 -2.06 -8.12
N LEU A 103 -2.31 -2.93 -7.64
CA LEU A 103 -1.05 -2.50 -7.00
C LEU A 103 -0.18 -1.68 -7.98
N ALA A 104 -0.13 -2.09 -9.24
CA ALA A 104 0.60 -1.36 -10.28
C ALA A 104 0.01 0.04 -10.52
N ASP A 105 -1.32 0.16 -10.53
CA ASP A 105 -2.04 1.42 -10.73
C ASP A 105 -1.83 2.40 -9.59
N ILE A 106 -2.06 1.98 -8.33
CA ILE A 106 -1.96 2.87 -7.17
C ILE A 106 -0.54 3.40 -6.96
N LEU A 107 0.47 2.67 -7.43
CA LEU A 107 1.88 3.03 -7.31
C LEU A 107 2.42 3.88 -8.46
N GLN A 108 1.86 3.75 -9.68
CA GLN A 108 2.41 4.40 -10.87
C GLN A 108 1.60 5.61 -11.32
N ILE A 109 0.28 5.58 -11.15
CA ILE A 109 -0.63 6.61 -11.65
C ILE A 109 -1.68 7.05 -10.61
N PRO A 110 -1.31 7.30 -9.34
CA PRO A 110 -2.22 7.88 -8.34
C PRO A 110 -2.63 9.30 -8.76
N ARG A 111 -3.92 9.63 -8.58
CA ARG A 111 -4.48 10.91 -9.07
C ARG A 111 -4.18 12.10 -8.15
N TYR A 112 -4.04 11.86 -6.85
CA TYR A 112 -3.87 12.90 -5.83
C TYR A 112 -4.87 14.06 -5.96
N ALA A 113 -6.16 13.73 -6.11
CA ALA A 113 -7.20 14.73 -6.24
C ALA A 113 -7.24 15.64 -4.99
N GLN A 114 -7.34 16.95 -5.21
CA GLN A 114 -7.25 17.95 -4.14
C GLN A 114 -8.32 17.79 -3.06
N ASP A 115 -9.54 17.42 -3.46
CA ASP A 115 -10.65 17.18 -2.55
C ASP A 115 -10.46 15.91 -1.71
N GLU A 116 -9.87 14.86 -2.28
CA GLU A 116 -9.48 13.66 -1.52
C GLU A 116 -8.31 13.95 -0.56
N LEU A 117 -7.35 14.78 -0.99
CA LEU A 117 -6.22 15.20 -0.15
C LEU A 117 -6.70 15.96 1.09
N GLU A 118 -7.64 16.88 0.92
CA GLU A 118 -8.24 17.64 2.03
C GLU A 118 -9.00 16.72 3.00
N ARG A 119 -9.71 15.71 2.49
CA ARG A 119 -10.40 14.71 3.32
C ARG A 119 -9.42 13.84 4.09
N GLU A 120 -8.42 13.28 3.43
CA GLU A 120 -7.44 12.40 4.07
C GLU A 120 -6.59 13.13 5.11
N ARG A 121 -6.34 14.43 4.90
CA ARG A 121 -5.69 15.25 5.91
C ARG A 121 -6.47 15.26 7.22
N GLU A 122 -7.80 15.38 7.17
CA GLU A 122 -8.63 15.32 8.38
C GLU A 122 -8.61 13.93 9.02
N VAL A 123 -8.62 12.86 8.23
CA VAL A 123 -8.49 11.48 8.73
C VAL A 123 -7.16 11.29 9.47
N ILE A 124 -6.05 11.70 8.87
CA ILE A 124 -4.72 11.60 9.47
C ILE A 124 -4.61 12.43 10.75
N LEU A 125 -5.25 13.61 10.81
CA LEU A 125 -5.32 14.40 12.05
C LEU A 125 -6.06 13.63 13.16
N GLN A 126 -7.09 12.84 12.84
CA GLN A 126 -7.76 11.97 13.81
C GLN A 126 -6.87 10.80 14.24
N GLU A 127 -6.09 10.21 13.34
CA GLU A 127 -5.13 9.15 13.70
C GLU A 127 -4.05 9.66 14.65
N ILE A 128 -3.50 10.85 14.38
CA ILE A 128 -2.54 11.50 15.29
C ILE A 128 -3.18 11.75 16.67
N ALA A 129 -4.45 12.16 16.70
CA ALA A 129 -5.17 12.33 17.96
C ALA A 129 -5.38 10.99 18.68
N ALA A 130 -5.75 9.93 17.97
CA ALA A 130 -5.94 8.59 18.52
C ALA A 130 -4.63 8.00 19.08
N THR A 131 -3.50 8.17 18.39
CA THR A 131 -2.18 7.77 18.90
C THR A 131 -1.82 8.55 20.17
N ARG A 132 -2.18 9.84 20.26
CA ARG A 132 -1.97 10.64 21.48
C ARG A 132 -2.83 10.19 22.67
N ASP A 133 -3.94 9.53 22.40
CA ASP A 133 -4.80 8.93 23.42
C ASP A 133 -4.34 7.52 23.85
N SER A 134 -3.30 6.98 23.21
CA SER A 134 -2.70 5.66 23.50
C SER A 134 -1.29 5.83 24.10
N PRO A 135 -1.13 5.85 25.44
CA PRO A 135 0.16 6.09 26.09
C PRO A 135 1.28 5.14 25.66
N ASP A 136 0.92 3.89 25.36
CA ASP A 136 1.87 2.86 24.92
C ASP A 136 2.50 3.19 23.56
N GLU A 137 1.77 3.86 22.66
CA GLU A 137 2.28 4.25 21.33
C GLU A 137 3.19 5.48 21.40
N ILE A 138 3.02 6.36 22.39
CA ILE A 138 3.85 7.56 22.58
C ILE A 138 5.16 7.23 23.31
N ALA A 139 5.16 6.15 24.11
CA ALA A 139 6.29 5.79 24.96
C ALA A 139 7.51 5.28 24.18
N TYR A 140 7.33 4.86 22.93
CA TYR A 140 8.34 4.28 22.04
C TYR A 140 8.55 5.15 20.80
#